data_AF-A0A9X2GKK0-F1
#
_entry.id   AF-A0A9X2GKK0-F1
#
_cell.length_a   1.000
_cell.length_b   1.000
_cell.length_c   1.000
_cell.angle_alpha   90.00
_cell.angle_beta   90.00
_cell.angle_gamma   90.00
#
_symmetry.space_group_name_H-M   'P 1'
#
loop_
_entity.id
_entity.type
_entity.pdbx_description
1 polymer ?
#
loop_
_entity_poly.entity_id
_entity_poly.type
_entity_poly.pdbx_seq_one_letter_code
_entity_poly.pdbx_strand_id
1 'polypeptide(L)'
;MNGSSIPGWLRRMTRAQLAWAVVGLAVLVLVAIIARGNLEEIYKQQPDFVLGSLLAIVGFCFAKAFTRTAVNSALEMIRGDRSVEVAGEMDKQFARRLHDRNVHSDLALAKRNVVAAARRSAEFYDLQSKDPRFYINAPLMRVILDDLDEALASIMNLERAVESPDAQSAFVLPVDVRSELGDVLRDVREAVQRRNETYEALVAQFERAPADDLWGAFAVLSSDTLKALRDLEALMAKCLVQPPDGRLTALAGYIAAALRRAHEVDNLISTKALARPAAMATLIEDLAHAQDKLARIDLGPRLTIGGKALTG
;
A
#
# COMPACT_ATOMS: atom_id res chain seq x y z
N MET A 1 16.14 50.16 40.82
CA MET A 1 16.35 48.76 40.35
C MET A 1 14.99 48.24 39.88
N ASN A 2 14.75 48.27 38.57
CA ASN A 2 13.48 47.84 37.98
C ASN A 2 13.50 46.31 37.81
N GLY A 3 12.71 45.62 38.64
CA GLY A 3 12.38 44.21 38.42
C GLY A 3 11.37 44.13 37.28
N SER A 4 11.80 43.62 36.13
CA SER A 4 10.93 43.32 35.00
C SER A 4 9.95 42.23 35.41
N SER A 5 8.70 42.61 35.61
CA SER A 5 7.57 41.71 35.79
C SER A 5 7.37 40.88 34.54
N ILE A 6 7.73 39.60 34.61
CA ILE A 6 7.48 38.61 33.56
C ILE A 6 5.95 38.47 33.38
N PRO A 7 5.39 38.70 32.17
CA PRO A 7 3.95 38.68 31.97
C PRO A 7 3.33 37.29 32.21
N GLY A 8 2.14 37.26 32.83
CA GLY A 8 1.52 36.05 33.41
C GLY A 8 1.23 34.87 32.45
N TRP A 9 1.33 35.07 31.13
CA TRP A 9 1.22 33.99 30.14
C TRP A 9 2.49 33.13 30.04
N LEU A 10 3.66 33.65 30.43
CA LEU A 10 4.92 32.87 30.51
C LEU A 10 4.92 31.89 31.69
N ARG A 11 4.10 32.14 32.73
CA ARG A 11 4.04 31.31 33.94
C ARG A 11 3.33 29.95 33.76
N ARG A 12 2.65 29.73 32.62
CA ARG A 12 1.94 28.48 32.28
C ARG A 12 2.65 27.60 31.26
N MET A 13 3.86 27.98 30.83
CA MET A 13 4.62 27.20 29.84
C MET A 13 5.60 26.25 30.54
N THR A 14 5.60 24.99 30.13
CA THR A 14 6.58 23.98 30.55
C THR A 14 7.98 24.36 30.08
N ARG A 15 9.04 23.91 30.78
CA ARG A 15 10.45 24.24 30.45
C ARG A 15 10.82 23.91 28.99
N ALA A 16 10.22 22.85 28.43
CA ALA A 16 10.40 22.47 27.03
C ALA A 16 9.76 23.47 26.05
N GLN A 17 8.60 24.05 26.38
CA GLN A 17 7.95 25.07 25.56
C GLN A 17 8.73 26.38 25.57
N LEU A 18 9.30 26.74 26.71
CA LEU A 18 10.16 27.90 26.83
C LEU A 18 11.43 27.72 25.99
N ALA A 19 12.01 26.52 25.98
CA ALA A 19 13.16 26.18 25.13
C ALA A 19 12.83 26.31 23.63
N TRP A 20 11.69 25.76 23.17
CA TRP A 20 11.30 25.87 21.75
C TRP A 20 10.92 27.29 21.32
N ALA A 21 10.29 28.08 22.20
CA ALA A 21 9.99 29.49 21.93
C ALA A 21 11.27 30.34 21.85
N VAL A 22 12.25 30.08 22.73
CA VAL A 22 13.56 30.73 22.70
C VAL A 22 14.35 30.34 21.44
N VAL A 23 14.31 29.06 21.03
CA VAL A 23 14.94 28.60 19.79
C VAL A 23 14.27 29.24 18.57
N GLY A 24 12.93 29.29 18.52
CA GLY A 24 12.19 29.96 17.45
C GLY A 24 12.54 31.45 17.35
N LEU A 25 12.63 32.15 18.49
CA LEU A 25 13.05 33.55 18.55
C LEU A 25 14.50 33.74 18.11
N ALA A 26 15.41 32.84 18.51
CA ALA A 26 16.81 32.89 18.09
C ALA A 26 16.97 32.70 16.57
N VAL A 27 16.21 31.78 15.97
CA VAL A 27 16.17 31.59 14.51
C VAL A 27 15.59 32.84 13.83
N LEU A 28 14.57 33.47 14.40
CA LEU A 28 13.96 34.69 13.85
C LEU A 28 14.92 35.89 13.90
N VAL A 29 15.68 36.02 14.98
CA VAL A 29 16.76 37.01 15.09
C VAL A 29 17.90 36.70 14.12
N LEU A 30 18.27 35.43 13.93
CA LEU A 30 19.25 35.01 12.93
C LEU A 30 18.80 35.36 11.50
N VAL A 31 17.52 35.14 11.16
CA VAL A 31 16.90 35.55 9.89
C VAL A 31 17.00 37.07 9.72
N ALA A 32 16.69 37.84 10.76
CA ALA A 32 16.76 39.30 10.71
C ALA A 32 18.21 39.82 10.56
N ILE A 33 19.20 39.14 11.15
CA ILE A 33 20.63 39.47 11.01
C ILE A 33 21.16 39.10 9.62
N ILE A 34 20.82 37.91 9.11
CA ILE A 34 21.19 37.45 7.76
C ILE A 34 20.56 38.36 6.70
N ALA A 35 19.28 38.74 6.90
CA ALA A 35 18.59 39.71 6.04
C ALA A 35 19.29 41.08 6.05
N ARG A 36 19.84 41.52 7.19
CA ARG A 36 20.52 42.82 7.27
C ARG A 36 21.93 42.83 6.64
N GLY A 37 22.59 41.68 6.56
CA GLY A 37 24.01 41.58 6.18
C GLY A 37 24.33 41.34 4.71
N ASN A 38 23.52 40.55 3.98
CA ASN A 38 23.95 39.99 2.67
C ASN A 38 22.85 39.97 1.57
N LEU A 39 21.90 40.90 1.59
CA LEU A 39 20.66 40.83 0.79
C LEU A 39 20.70 41.44 -0.62
N GLU A 40 21.85 41.65 -1.25
CA GLU A 40 21.88 42.07 -2.67
C GLU A 40 22.26 40.93 -3.63
N GLU A 41 23.18 40.05 -3.23
CA GLU A 41 23.70 38.98 -4.09
C GLU A 41 22.84 37.70 -4.05
N ILE A 42 22.43 37.27 -2.85
CA ILE A 42 21.67 36.01 -2.64
C ILE A 42 20.18 36.19 -3.00
N TYR A 43 19.64 37.40 -2.83
CA TYR A 43 18.24 37.73 -3.15
C TYR A 43 17.95 37.71 -4.66
N LYS A 44 18.96 37.96 -5.50
CA LYS A 44 18.83 37.91 -6.96
C LYS A 44 18.76 36.49 -7.52
N GLN A 45 19.31 35.49 -6.81
CA GLN A 45 19.39 34.13 -7.35
C GLN A 45 18.22 33.25 -6.94
N GLN A 46 17.84 33.19 -5.64
CA GLN A 46 16.71 32.36 -5.18
C GLN A 46 16.07 32.89 -3.87
N PRO A 47 15.25 33.96 -3.93
CA PRO A 47 14.66 34.59 -2.74
C PRO A 47 13.67 33.66 -1.99
N ASP A 48 12.94 32.82 -2.73
CA ASP A 48 11.87 31.98 -2.16
C ASP A 48 12.38 30.80 -1.32
N PHE A 49 13.57 30.27 -1.64
CA PHE A 49 14.08 29.07 -0.96
C PHE A 49 14.60 29.39 0.44
N VAL A 50 15.37 30.48 0.61
CA VAL A 50 15.97 30.83 1.91
C VAL A 50 14.93 31.43 2.85
N LEU A 51 14.11 32.37 2.37
CA LEU A 51 13.05 32.96 3.18
C LEU A 51 11.97 31.92 3.50
N GLY A 52 11.57 31.11 2.52
CA GLY A 52 10.57 30.07 2.67
C GLY A 52 10.99 28.97 3.65
N SER A 53 12.23 28.49 3.57
CA SER A 53 12.74 27.47 4.49
C SER A 53 12.84 27.99 5.93
N LEU A 54 13.32 29.23 6.11
CA LEU A 54 13.46 29.82 7.44
C LEU A 54 12.10 30.19 8.06
N LEU A 55 11.16 30.71 7.26
CA LEU A 55 9.78 30.93 7.71
C LEU A 55 9.05 29.62 7.99
N ALA A 56 9.33 28.56 7.24
CA ALA A 56 8.78 27.22 7.51
C ALA A 56 9.36 26.64 8.82
N ILE A 57 10.65 26.83 9.11
CA ILE A 57 11.27 26.40 10.38
C ILE A 57 10.71 27.21 11.56
N VAL A 58 10.56 28.53 11.41
CA VAL A 58 9.95 29.39 12.43
C VAL A 58 8.48 29.00 12.65
N GLY A 59 7.73 28.83 11.56
CA GLY A 59 6.34 28.38 11.57
C GLY A 59 6.18 27.00 12.21
N PHE A 60 7.07 26.05 11.92
CA PHE A 60 7.09 24.72 12.53
C PHE A 60 7.41 24.79 14.04
N CYS A 61 8.41 25.58 14.45
CA CYS A 61 8.78 25.75 15.85
C CYS A 61 7.64 26.38 16.66
N PHE A 62 6.98 27.42 16.13
CA PHE A 62 5.81 28.03 16.77
C PHE A 62 4.58 27.13 16.73
N ALA A 63 4.30 26.46 15.60
CA ALA A 63 3.22 25.49 15.51
C ALA A 63 3.41 24.36 16.53
N LYS A 64 4.63 23.84 16.71
CA LYS A 64 4.94 22.81 17.71
C LYS A 64 4.88 23.33 19.15
N ALA A 65 5.24 24.60 19.38
CA ALA A 65 5.12 25.25 20.70
C ALA A 65 3.66 25.49 21.12
N PHE A 66 2.77 25.83 20.16
CA PHE A 66 1.36 26.16 20.42
C PHE A 66 0.36 25.00 20.22
N THR A 67 0.66 24.00 19.39
CA THR A 67 -0.21 22.80 19.24
C THR A 67 -0.26 21.97 20.52
N ARG A 68 0.83 21.90 21.29
CA ARG A 68 0.81 21.19 22.57
C ARG A 68 -0.03 21.88 23.65
N THR A 69 -0.21 23.19 23.65
CA THR A 69 -1.09 23.87 24.62
C THR A 69 -2.56 23.68 24.29
N ALA A 70 -2.97 23.76 23.02
CA ALA A 70 -4.35 23.50 22.64
C ALA A 70 -4.73 22.02 22.80
N VAL A 71 -3.84 21.11 22.39
CA VAL A 71 -4.05 19.66 22.53
C VAL A 71 -3.93 19.22 23.98
N ASN A 72 -3.01 19.76 24.79
CA ASN A 72 -2.93 19.40 26.22
C ASN A 72 -4.01 20.07 27.06
N SER A 73 -4.43 21.29 26.75
CA SER A 73 -5.57 21.94 27.43
C SER A 73 -6.89 21.28 27.06
N ALA A 74 -7.06 20.84 25.80
CA ALA A 74 -8.17 19.99 25.39
C ALA A 74 -8.06 18.61 26.05
N LEU A 75 -6.89 17.96 26.06
CA LEU A 75 -6.69 16.67 26.73
C LEU A 75 -6.87 16.75 28.24
N GLU A 76 -6.51 17.84 28.91
CA GLU A 76 -6.75 18.05 30.35
C GLU A 76 -8.25 18.28 30.63
N MET A 77 -8.97 19.00 29.77
CA MET A 77 -10.44 19.08 29.82
C MET A 77 -11.14 17.74 29.50
N ILE A 78 -10.49 16.86 28.73
CA ILE A 78 -10.97 15.51 28.39
C ILE A 78 -10.61 14.49 29.48
N ARG A 79 -9.49 14.68 30.20
CA ARG A 79 -8.96 13.77 31.24
C ARG A 79 -9.42 14.10 32.65
N GLY A 80 -9.92 15.30 32.92
CA GLY A 80 -10.69 15.55 34.15
C GLY A 80 -11.98 14.74 34.08
N ASP A 81 -12.31 14.00 35.15
CA ASP A 81 -13.47 13.11 35.27
C ASP A 81 -14.69 13.67 34.54
N ARG A 82 -14.92 13.20 33.32
CA ARG A 82 -16.13 13.52 32.57
C ARG A 82 -17.27 12.86 33.32
N SER A 83 -18.27 13.65 33.73
CA SER A 83 -19.55 13.03 34.08
C SER A 83 -20.04 12.25 32.87
N VAL A 84 -20.59 11.06 33.10
CA VAL A 84 -21.11 10.16 32.05
C VAL A 84 -22.07 10.88 31.09
N GLU A 85 -22.77 11.91 31.60
CA GLU A 85 -23.67 12.78 30.85
C GLU A 85 -22.98 13.65 29.79
N VAL A 86 -21.81 14.24 30.10
CA VAL A 86 -21.09 15.12 29.14
C VAL A 86 -20.49 14.29 28.01
N ALA A 87 -19.95 13.10 28.33
CA ALA A 87 -19.47 12.17 27.31
C ALA A 87 -20.62 11.76 26.37
N GLY A 88 -21.76 11.34 26.94
CA GLY A 88 -22.93 10.94 26.15
C GLY A 88 -23.49 12.05 25.26
N GLU A 89 -23.46 13.32 25.69
CA GLU A 89 -23.93 14.44 24.87
C GLU A 89 -22.93 14.81 23.76
N MET A 90 -21.62 14.69 24.02
CA MET A 90 -20.59 14.84 22.99
C MET A 90 -20.73 13.77 21.89
N ASP A 91 -20.98 12.52 22.27
CA ASP A 91 -21.15 11.41 21.33
C ASP A 91 -22.41 11.62 20.47
N LYS A 92 -23.52 12.08 21.05
CA LYS A 92 -24.72 12.46 20.29
C LYS A 92 -24.47 13.59 19.31
N GLN A 93 -23.74 14.64 19.72
CA GLN A 93 -23.39 15.73 18.80
C GLN A 93 -22.47 15.27 17.68
N PHE A 94 -21.51 14.39 17.97
CA PHE A 94 -20.63 13.81 16.98
C PHE A 94 -21.42 12.97 15.96
N ALA A 95 -22.29 12.08 16.44
CA ALA A 95 -23.17 11.27 15.60
C ALA A 95 -24.08 12.14 14.72
N ARG A 96 -24.68 13.22 15.27
CA ARG A 96 -25.46 14.18 14.49
C ARG A 96 -24.63 14.84 13.40
N ARG A 97 -23.41 15.29 13.70
CA ARG A 97 -22.54 15.92 12.68
C ARG A 97 -22.13 14.94 11.58
N LEU A 98 -21.87 13.68 11.91
CA LEU A 98 -21.59 12.64 10.91
C LEU A 98 -22.80 12.42 10.01
N HIS A 99 -24.00 12.38 10.58
CA HIS A 99 -25.25 12.24 9.86
C HIS A 99 -25.55 13.45 8.98
N ASP A 100 -25.53 14.67 9.52
CA ASP A 100 -25.82 15.92 8.81
C ASP A 100 -24.86 16.16 7.63
N ARG A 101 -23.64 15.63 7.71
CA ARG A 101 -22.63 15.69 6.64
C ARG A 101 -22.61 14.47 5.73
N ASN A 102 -23.55 13.53 5.88
CA ASN A 102 -23.65 12.30 5.09
C ASN A 102 -22.37 11.44 5.06
N VAL A 103 -21.52 11.52 6.10
CA VAL A 103 -20.18 10.89 6.10
C VAL A 103 -20.25 9.38 5.86
N HIS A 104 -21.21 8.68 6.47
CA HIS A 104 -21.38 7.23 6.28
C HIS A 104 -21.75 6.88 4.83
N SER A 105 -22.66 7.65 4.22
CA SER A 105 -23.07 7.44 2.82
C SER A 105 -21.89 7.69 1.88
N ASP A 106 -21.11 8.75 2.11
CA ASP A 106 -19.95 9.09 1.29
C ASP A 106 -18.85 8.03 1.41
N LEU A 107 -18.59 7.52 2.61
CA LEU A 107 -17.64 6.42 2.83
C LEU A 107 -18.10 5.13 2.15
N ALA A 108 -19.38 4.76 2.27
CA ALA A 108 -19.93 3.58 1.60
C ALA A 108 -19.83 3.69 0.07
N LEU A 109 -20.12 4.87 -0.49
CA LEU A 109 -19.98 5.14 -1.92
C LEU A 109 -18.51 5.07 -2.37
N ALA A 110 -17.59 5.69 -1.61
CA ALA A 110 -16.16 5.64 -1.89
C ALA A 110 -15.63 4.19 -1.89
N LYS A 111 -15.98 3.41 -0.85
CA LYS A 111 -15.64 1.98 -0.76
C LYS A 111 -16.13 1.21 -1.97
N ARG A 112 -17.41 1.37 -2.33
CA ARG A 112 -18.00 0.71 -3.51
C ARG A 112 -17.24 1.07 -4.79
N ASN A 113 -16.89 2.34 -4.98
CA ASN A 113 -16.19 2.80 -6.17
C ASN A 113 -14.77 2.23 -6.25
N VAL A 114 -14.03 2.22 -5.14
CA VAL A 114 -12.68 1.63 -5.08
C VAL A 114 -12.73 0.13 -5.36
N VAL A 115 -13.67 -0.61 -4.76
CA VAL A 115 -13.86 -2.05 -5.04
C VAL A 115 -14.21 -2.30 -6.51
N ALA A 116 -15.08 -1.48 -7.09
CA ALA A 116 -15.45 -1.60 -8.50
C ALA A 116 -14.25 -1.29 -9.43
N ALA A 117 -13.44 -0.30 -9.10
CA ALA A 117 -12.22 0.04 -9.82
C ALA A 117 -11.21 -1.11 -9.74
N ALA A 118 -10.94 -1.64 -8.55
CA ALA A 118 -10.03 -2.76 -8.36
C ALA A 118 -10.46 -3.99 -9.18
N ARG A 119 -11.77 -4.30 -9.19
CA ARG A 119 -12.31 -5.40 -9.99
C ARG A 119 -12.09 -5.19 -11.49
N ARG A 120 -12.39 -4.00 -12.02
CA ARG A 120 -12.22 -3.70 -13.45
C ARG A 120 -10.74 -3.70 -13.86
N SER A 121 -9.86 -3.17 -13.01
CA SER A 121 -8.41 -3.20 -13.22
C SER A 121 -7.87 -4.64 -13.23
N ALA A 122 -8.37 -5.49 -12.33
CA ALA A 122 -8.01 -6.91 -12.29
C ALA A 122 -8.52 -7.69 -13.51
N GLU A 123 -9.73 -7.40 -14.00
CA GLU A 123 -10.28 -7.99 -15.23
C GLU A 123 -9.47 -7.57 -16.46
N PHE A 124 -9.13 -6.28 -16.57
CA PHE A 124 -8.25 -5.78 -17.64
C PHE A 124 -6.89 -6.47 -17.58
N TYR A 125 -6.29 -6.58 -16.41
CA TYR A 125 -5.02 -7.30 -16.20
C TYR A 125 -5.11 -8.74 -16.72
N ASP A 126 -6.17 -9.48 -16.38
CA ASP A 126 -6.36 -10.87 -16.81
C ASP A 126 -6.54 -11.00 -18.32
N LEU A 127 -7.25 -10.06 -18.95
CA LEU A 127 -7.41 -10.01 -20.40
C LEU A 127 -6.08 -9.77 -21.11
N GLN A 128 -5.28 -8.83 -20.60
CA GLN A 128 -3.98 -8.49 -21.18
C GLN A 128 -2.90 -9.54 -20.88
N SER A 129 -3.05 -10.33 -19.82
CA SER A 129 -2.07 -11.35 -19.41
C SER A 129 -1.72 -12.38 -20.49
N LYS A 130 -2.60 -12.54 -21.50
CA LYS A 130 -2.39 -13.43 -22.65
C LYS A 130 -1.39 -12.88 -23.67
N ASP A 131 -1.20 -11.56 -23.76
CA ASP A 131 -0.14 -11.00 -24.62
C ASP A 131 1.20 -11.22 -23.90
N PRO A 132 2.13 -12.01 -24.46
CA PRO A 132 3.43 -12.24 -23.84
C PRO A 132 4.19 -10.94 -23.56
N ARG A 133 3.98 -9.87 -24.33
CA ARG A 133 4.62 -8.55 -24.15
C ARG A 133 3.99 -7.69 -23.07
N PHE A 134 2.88 -8.13 -22.47
CA PHE A 134 2.21 -7.35 -21.43
C PHE A 134 3.12 -7.04 -20.23
N TYR A 135 4.21 -7.79 -20.04
CA TYR A 135 5.22 -7.51 -19.02
C TYR A 135 5.78 -6.07 -19.06
N ILE A 136 5.73 -5.40 -20.21
CA ILE A 136 6.13 -3.99 -20.36
C ILE A 136 5.20 -3.07 -19.56
N ASN A 137 3.89 -3.37 -19.56
CA ASN A 137 2.85 -2.55 -18.93
C ASN A 137 2.36 -3.13 -17.58
N ALA A 138 2.64 -4.40 -17.30
CA ALA A 138 2.23 -5.08 -16.07
C ALA A 138 2.70 -4.37 -14.79
N PRO A 139 3.91 -3.77 -14.70
CA PRO A 139 4.32 -3.02 -13.52
C PRO A 139 3.41 -1.83 -13.21
N LEU A 140 3.00 -1.07 -14.23
CA LEU A 140 2.10 0.08 -14.06
C LEU A 140 0.73 -0.39 -13.54
N MET A 141 0.20 -1.48 -14.09
CA MET A 141 -1.07 -2.04 -13.62
C MET A 141 -0.99 -2.53 -12.17
N ARG A 142 0.16 -3.07 -11.75
CA ARG A 142 0.39 -3.48 -10.35
C ARG A 142 0.39 -2.28 -9.41
N VAL A 143 1.06 -1.18 -9.76
CA VAL A 143 1.01 0.08 -8.99
C VAL A 143 -0.44 0.55 -8.80
N ILE A 144 -1.24 0.54 -9.88
CA ILE A 144 -2.66 0.92 -9.80
C ILE A 144 -3.43 0.02 -8.83
N LEU A 145 -3.19 -1.30 -8.85
CA LEU A 145 -3.85 -2.23 -7.94
C LEU A 145 -3.41 -2.02 -6.49
N ASP A 146 -2.13 -1.77 -6.25
CA ASP A 146 -1.59 -1.47 -4.92
C ASP A 146 -2.18 -0.16 -4.36
N ASP A 147 -2.28 0.89 -5.18
CA ASP A 147 -2.89 2.16 -4.78
C ASP A 147 -4.38 2.00 -4.43
N LEU A 148 -5.10 1.14 -5.15
CA LEU A 148 -6.50 0.83 -4.87
C LEU A 148 -6.66 0.02 -3.58
N ASP A 149 -5.73 -0.90 -3.28
CA ASP A 149 -5.69 -1.60 -1.99
C ASP A 149 -5.40 -0.63 -0.83
N GLU A 150 -4.45 0.30 -1.00
CA GLU A 150 -4.14 1.34 -0.01
C GLU A 150 -5.36 2.23 0.28
N ALA A 151 -6.05 2.65 -0.78
CA ALA A 151 -7.26 3.46 -0.68
C ALA A 151 -8.36 2.70 0.06
N LEU A 152 -8.56 1.41 -0.26
CA LEU A 152 -9.56 0.57 0.40
C LEU A 152 -9.24 0.37 1.89
N ALA A 153 -7.98 0.09 2.23
CA ALA A 153 -7.52 -0.04 3.61
C ALA A 153 -7.75 1.26 4.40
N SER A 154 -7.46 2.40 3.79
CA SER A 154 -7.70 3.73 4.39
C SER A 154 -9.18 3.98 4.64
N ILE A 155 -10.04 3.66 3.68
CA ILE A 155 -11.51 3.79 3.83
C ILE A 155 -12.01 2.89 4.96
N MET A 156 -11.57 1.64 5.04
CA MET A 156 -12.01 0.72 6.10
C MET A 156 -11.49 1.10 7.49
N ASN A 157 -10.30 1.71 7.58
CA ASN A 157 -9.82 2.30 8.82
C ASN A 157 -10.68 3.50 9.24
N LEU A 158 -11.09 4.34 8.30
CA LEU A 158 -12.01 5.45 8.56
C LEU A 158 -13.39 4.95 8.98
N GLU A 159 -13.98 3.96 8.30
CA GLU A 159 -15.25 3.32 8.68
C GLU A 159 -15.22 2.82 10.13
N ARG A 160 -14.11 2.21 10.55
CA ARG A 160 -13.92 1.78 11.94
C ARG A 160 -13.80 2.96 12.91
N ALA A 161 -13.05 4.00 12.54
CA ALA A 161 -12.84 5.17 13.40
C ALA A 161 -14.12 6.00 13.62
N VAL A 162 -15.06 5.96 12.66
CA VAL A 162 -16.37 6.64 12.78
C VAL A 162 -17.50 5.72 13.20
N GLU A 163 -17.19 4.48 13.61
CA GLU A 163 -18.16 3.47 14.04
C GLU A 163 -19.29 3.27 13.00
N SER A 164 -18.92 3.22 11.72
CA SER A 164 -19.88 3.05 10.63
C SER A 164 -20.64 1.73 10.77
N PRO A 165 -21.98 1.71 10.61
CA PRO A 165 -22.77 0.48 10.69
C PRO A 165 -22.37 -0.54 9.61
N ASP A 166 -21.85 -0.07 8.48
CA ASP A 166 -21.37 -0.89 7.35
C ASP A 166 -19.88 -1.24 7.44
N ALA A 167 -19.23 -0.98 8.60
CA ALA A 167 -17.83 -1.30 8.83
C ALA A 167 -17.61 -2.81 8.72
N GLN A 168 -17.16 -3.24 7.54
CA GLN A 168 -16.78 -4.63 7.32
C GLN A 168 -15.41 -4.87 7.95
N SER A 169 -15.26 -6.01 8.63
CA SER A 169 -13.96 -6.47 9.09
C SER A 169 -13.24 -7.19 7.95
N ALA A 170 -11.97 -6.82 7.73
CA ALA A 170 -11.11 -7.55 6.79
C ALA A 170 -10.75 -8.93 7.37
N PHE A 171 -10.52 -9.89 6.47
CA PHE A 171 -9.88 -11.14 6.83
C PHE A 171 -8.41 -10.85 7.21
N VAL A 172 -7.93 -11.51 8.25
CA VAL A 172 -6.53 -11.39 8.69
C VAL A 172 -5.88 -12.76 8.55
N LEU A 173 -4.84 -12.81 7.71
CA LEU A 173 -3.98 -13.98 7.61
C LEU A 173 -3.03 -14.01 8.82
N PRO A 174 -2.82 -15.20 9.42
CA PRO A 174 -1.77 -15.41 10.41
C PRO A 174 -0.39 -14.98 9.88
N VAL A 175 0.49 -14.51 10.76
CA VAL A 175 1.81 -13.97 10.37
C VAL A 175 2.71 -15.05 9.74
N ASP A 176 2.65 -16.27 10.27
CA ASP A 176 3.30 -17.47 9.72
C ASP A 176 2.82 -17.75 8.29
N VAL A 177 1.50 -17.81 8.08
CA VAL A 177 0.90 -17.99 6.74
C VAL A 177 1.31 -16.87 5.78
N ARG A 178 1.30 -15.61 6.24
CA ARG A 178 1.72 -14.46 5.43
C ARG A 178 3.20 -14.56 5.05
N SER A 179 4.05 -15.08 5.94
CA SER A 179 5.47 -15.32 5.65
C SER A 179 5.64 -16.40 4.59
N GLU A 180 4.94 -17.53 4.73
CA GLU A 180 4.97 -18.64 3.76
C GLU A 180 4.48 -18.21 2.37
N LEU A 181 3.38 -17.45 2.31
CA LEU A 181 2.89 -16.85 1.07
C LEU A 181 3.87 -15.84 0.48
N GLY A 182 4.63 -15.13 1.32
CA GLY A 182 5.72 -14.26 0.88
C GLY A 182 6.83 -15.01 0.16
N ASP A 183 7.17 -16.21 0.63
CA ASP A 183 8.13 -17.08 -0.04
C ASP A 183 7.60 -17.62 -1.37
N VAL A 184 6.33 -18.01 -1.43
CA VAL A 184 5.67 -18.41 -2.70
C VAL A 184 5.64 -17.24 -3.69
N LEU A 185 5.31 -16.03 -3.21
CA LEU A 185 5.28 -14.81 -4.02
C LEU A 185 6.65 -14.49 -4.63
N ARG A 186 7.73 -14.69 -3.88
CA ARG A 186 9.09 -14.52 -4.42
C ARG A 186 9.33 -15.46 -5.59
N ASP A 187 9.10 -16.75 -5.42
CA ASP A 187 9.33 -17.75 -6.47
C ASP A 187 8.49 -17.45 -7.71
N VAL A 188 7.22 -17.05 -7.54
CA VAL A 188 6.34 -16.69 -8.67
C VAL A 188 6.81 -15.41 -9.37
N ARG A 189 7.35 -14.43 -8.64
CA ARG A 189 7.95 -13.22 -9.25
C ARG A 189 9.19 -13.56 -10.07
N GLU A 190 10.05 -14.44 -9.54
CA GLU A 190 11.24 -14.93 -10.25
C GLU A 190 10.82 -15.70 -11.51
N ALA A 191 9.83 -16.60 -11.41
CA ALA A 191 9.23 -17.27 -12.56
C ALA A 191 8.70 -16.28 -13.61
N VAL A 192 7.94 -15.26 -13.24
CA VAL A 192 7.47 -14.23 -14.19
C VAL A 192 8.64 -13.53 -14.89
N GLN A 193 9.71 -13.22 -14.16
CA GLN A 193 10.91 -12.62 -14.75
C GLN A 193 11.61 -13.57 -15.73
N ARG A 194 11.82 -14.85 -15.36
CA ARG A 194 12.40 -15.89 -16.23
C ARG A 194 11.54 -16.16 -17.45
N ARG A 195 10.22 -16.06 -17.32
CA ARG A 195 9.28 -16.11 -18.44
C ARG A 195 9.54 -14.96 -19.42
N ASN A 196 9.72 -13.73 -18.94
CA ASN A 196 10.00 -12.58 -19.82
C ASN A 196 11.35 -12.74 -20.53
N GLU A 197 12.38 -13.20 -19.82
CA GLU A 197 13.70 -13.50 -20.41
C GLU A 197 13.61 -14.59 -21.49
N THR A 198 12.81 -15.63 -21.23
CA THR A 198 12.54 -16.71 -22.20
C THR A 198 11.82 -16.15 -23.43
N TYR A 199 10.82 -15.29 -23.25
CA TYR A 199 10.11 -14.64 -24.35
C TYR A 199 11.07 -13.87 -25.26
N GLU A 200 11.88 -12.98 -24.69
CA GLU A 200 12.83 -12.15 -25.45
C GLU A 200 13.87 -13.02 -26.19
N ALA A 201 14.40 -14.05 -25.52
CA ALA A 201 15.35 -14.98 -26.13
C ALA A 201 14.74 -15.81 -27.27
N LEU A 202 13.45 -16.17 -27.18
CA LEU A 202 12.75 -16.86 -28.26
C LEU A 202 12.47 -15.92 -29.41
N VAL A 203 11.90 -14.73 -29.17
CA VAL A 203 11.61 -13.75 -30.23
C VAL A 203 12.87 -13.39 -31.02
N ALA A 204 14.02 -13.23 -30.35
CA ALA A 204 15.29 -12.94 -31.02
C ALA A 204 15.74 -14.03 -32.01
N GLN A 205 15.21 -15.26 -31.90
CA GLN A 205 15.50 -16.36 -32.84
C GLN A 205 14.54 -16.39 -34.03
N PHE A 206 13.46 -15.62 -34.04
CA PHE A 206 12.49 -15.57 -35.13
C PHE A 206 12.64 -14.28 -35.95
N GLU A 207 12.85 -14.40 -37.27
CA GLU A 207 12.85 -13.25 -38.18
C GLU A 207 11.46 -12.62 -38.38
N ARG A 208 10.39 -13.40 -38.18
CA ARG A 208 8.98 -12.96 -38.18
C ARG A 208 8.21 -13.73 -37.13
N ALA A 209 7.32 -13.08 -36.39
CA ALA A 209 6.47 -13.72 -35.37
C ALA A 209 5.59 -14.81 -36.01
N PRO A 210 5.87 -16.10 -35.79
CA PRO A 210 5.10 -17.15 -36.41
C PRO A 210 3.76 -17.34 -35.68
N ALA A 211 2.68 -17.55 -36.44
CA ALA A 211 1.41 -18.02 -35.92
C ALA A 211 1.53 -19.54 -35.66
N ASP A 212 2.24 -19.88 -34.60
CA ASP A 212 2.70 -21.25 -34.32
C ASP A 212 2.21 -21.72 -32.95
N ASP A 213 2.06 -23.03 -32.79
CA ASP A 213 1.61 -23.70 -31.56
C ASP A 213 2.41 -23.27 -30.33
N LEU A 214 3.72 -23.02 -30.49
CA LEU A 214 4.62 -22.50 -29.47
C LEU A 214 4.11 -21.19 -28.88
N TRP A 215 3.71 -20.22 -29.70
CA TRP A 215 3.26 -18.91 -29.23
C TRP A 215 1.87 -18.99 -28.59
N GLY A 216 1.01 -19.90 -29.07
CA GLY A 216 -0.23 -20.24 -28.40
C GLY A 216 0.02 -20.77 -26.98
N ALA A 217 0.89 -21.76 -26.84
CA ALA A 217 1.27 -22.32 -25.54
C ALA A 217 1.94 -21.27 -24.64
N PHE A 218 2.82 -20.44 -25.20
CA PHE A 218 3.51 -19.38 -24.47
C PHE A 218 2.56 -18.28 -23.97
N ALA A 219 1.54 -17.92 -24.75
CA ALA A 219 0.50 -16.98 -24.34
C ALA A 219 -0.32 -17.53 -23.16
N VAL A 220 -0.63 -18.83 -23.15
CA VAL A 220 -1.31 -19.48 -22.03
C VAL A 220 -0.42 -19.54 -20.79
N LEU A 221 0.85 -19.96 -20.93
CA LEU A 221 1.85 -19.90 -19.86
C LEU A 221 1.95 -18.49 -19.26
N SER A 222 1.99 -17.47 -20.12
CA SER A 222 2.04 -16.05 -19.75
C SER A 222 0.83 -15.63 -18.94
N SER A 223 -0.36 -16.06 -19.34
CA SER A 223 -1.61 -15.78 -18.63
C SER A 223 -1.63 -16.44 -17.26
N ASP A 224 -1.29 -17.72 -17.19
CA ASP A 224 -1.33 -18.49 -15.93
C ASP A 224 -0.31 -17.97 -14.92
N THR A 225 0.93 -17.66 -15.34
CA THR A 225 1.96 -17.08 -14.47
C THR A 225 1.56 -15.71 -13.92
N LEU A 226 1.04 -14.82 -14.76
CA LEU A 226 0.65 -13.48 -14.32
C LEU A 226 -0.60 -13.49 -13.42
N LYS A 227 -1.56 -14.37 -13.70
CA LYS A 227 -2.73 -14.56 -12.83
C LYS A 227 -2.32 -15.10 -11.46
N ALA A 228 -1.41 -16.07 -11.42
CA ALA A 228 -0.85 -16.57 -10.17
C ALA A 228 -0.17 -15.44 -9.37
N LEU A 229 0.66 -14.62 -10.04
CA LEU A 229 1.30 -13.47 -9.40
C LEU A 229 0.27 -12.49 -8.82
N ARG A 230 -0.71 -12.08 -9.62
CA ARG A 230 -1.75 -11.15 -9.18
C ARG A 230 -2.56 -11.71 -8.02
N ASP A 231 -2.94 -12.98 -8.06
CA ASP A 231 -3.72 -13.60 -6.98
C ASP A 231 -2.94 -13.72 -5.68
N LEU A 232 -1.63 -14.00 -5.76
CA LEU A 232 -0.73 -13.94 -4.60
C LEU A 232 -0.62 -12.52 -4.02
N GLU A 233 -0.45 -11.51 -4.88
CA GLU A 233 -0.40 -10.11 -4.43
C GLU A 233 -1.71 -9.69 -3.77
N ALA A 234 -2.84 -10.07 -4.33
CA ALA A 234 -4.15 -9.81 -3.75
C ALA A 234 -4.39 -10.59 -2.44
N LEU A 235 -3.80 -11.77 -2.26
CA LEU A 235 -3.79 -12.48 -0.96
C LEU A 235 -2.90 -11.80 0.08
N MET A 236 -1.86 -11.10 -0.37
CA MET A 236 -0.92 -10.37 0.48
C MET A 236 -1.33 -8.90 0.71
N ALA A 237 -2.44 -8.48 0.12
CA ALA A 237 -3.03 -7.16 0.23
C ALA A 237 -3.21 -6.72 1.70
N LYS A 238 -3.18 -5.41 1.93
CA LYS A 238 -3.45 -4.80 3.24
C LYS A 238 -4.88 -5.09 3.67
N CYS A 239 -5.81 -5.16 2.70
CA CYS A 239 -7.19 -5.44 2.97
C CYS A 239 -7.73 -6.66 2.21
N LEU A 240 -7.89 -7.78 2.92
CA LEU A 240 -8.56 -8.96 2.40
C LEU A 240 -10.06 -8.86 2.64
N VAL A 241 -10.82 -8.60 1.58
CA VAL A 241 -12.29 -8.50 1.63
C VAL A 241 -12.98 -9.81 1.22
N GLN A 242 -12.24 -10.71 0.58
CA GLN A 242 -12.75 -12.02 0.15
C GLN A 242 -12.13 -13.15 0.98
N PRO A 243 -12.86 -14.25 1.20
CA PRO A 243 -12.32 -15.43 1.87
C PRO A 243 -11.06 -15.95 1.16
N PRO A 244 -9.97 -16.20 1.90
CA PRO A 244 -8.70 -16.62 1.30
C PRO A 244 -8.73 -18.06 0.76
N ASP A 245 -9.55 -18.96 1.29
CA ASP A 245 -9.60 -20.38 0.89
C ASP A 245 -9.87 -20.57 -0.61
N GLY A 246 -10.91 -19.88 -1.11
CA GLY A 246 -11.28 -19.94 -2.53
C GLY A 246 -10.18 -19.37 -3.44
N ARG A 247 -9.46 -18.35 -2.95
CA ARG A 247 -8.34 -17.73 -3.67
C ARG A 247 -7.10 -18.61 -3.67
N LEU A 248 -6.76 -19.26 -2.57
CA LEU A 248 -5.65 -20.22 -2.52
C LEU A 248 -5.89 -21.41 -3.45
N THR A 249 -7.14 -21.90 -3.52
CA THR A 249 -7.50 -22.98 -4.44
C THR A 249 -7.30 -22.56 -5.91
N ALA A 250 -7.77 -21.36 -6.27
CA ALA A 250 -7.57 -20.82 -7.62
C ALA A 250 -6.07 -20.61 -7.94
N LEU A 251 -5.32 -20.05 -6.99
CA LEU A 251 -3.88 -19.85 -7.09
C LEU A 251 -3.13 -21.16 -7.34
N ALA A 252 -3.42 -22.21 -6.57
CA ALA A 252 -2.83 -23.53 -6.76
C ALA A 252 -3.12 -24.08 -8.17
N GLY A 253 -4.34 -23.85 -8.67
CA GLY A 253 -4.73 -24.17 -10.04
C GLY A 253 -3.89 -23.43 -11.09
N TYR A 254 -3.67 -22.13 -10.91
CA TYR A 254 -2.87 -21.33 -11.84
C TYR A 254 -1.38 -21.72 -11.83
N ILE A 255 -0.76 -21.93 -10.66
CA ILE A 255 0.64 -22.36 -10.60
C ILE A 255 0.81 -23.75 -11.23
N ALA A 256 -0.08 -24.70 -10.93
CA ALA A 256 -0.04 -26.03 -11.54
C ALA A 256 -0.23 -25.99 -13.07
N ALA A 257 -1.12 -25.12 -13.56
CA ALA A 257 -1.33 -24.92 -14.99
C ALA A 257 -0.09 -24.30 -15.64
N ALA A 258 0.48 -23.25 -15.06
CA ALA A 258 1.69 -22.60 -15.52
C ALA A 258 2.86 -23.59 -15.62
N LEU A 259 3.08 -24.42 -14.59
CA LEU A 259 4.16 -25.41 -14.60
C LEU A 259 4.00 -26.42 -15.75
N ARG A 260 2.80 -26.96 -15.94
CA ARG A 260 2.51 -27.87 -17.07
C ARG A 260 2.76 -27.20 -18.43
N ARG A 261 2.34 -25.94 -18.58
CA ARG A 261 2.54 -25.17 -19.82
C ARG A 261 4.01 -24.80 -20.04
N ALA A 262 4.78 -24.59 -18.98
CA ALA A 262 6.23 -24.40 -19.10
C ALA A 262 6.89 -25.66 -19.67
N HIS A 263 6.56 -26.85 -19.17
CA HIS A 263 7.06 -28.10 -19.77
C HIS A 263 6.64 -28.29 -21.23
N GLU A 264 5.39 -27.93 -21.58
CA GLU A 264 4.91 -27.99 -22.96
C GLU A 264 5.70 -27.05 -23.89
N VAL A 265 5.90 -25.80 -23.47
CA VAL A 265 6.72 -24.83 -24.20
C VAL A 265 8.15 -25.37 -24.37
N ASP A 266 8.76 -25.93 -23.33
CA ASP A 266 10.12 -26.49 -23.39
C ASP A 266 10.24 -27.66 -24.39
N ASN A 267 9.23 -28.52 -24.43
CA ASN A 267 9.13 -29.59 -25.41
C ASN A 267 8.96 -29.06 -26.84
N LEU A 268 8.15 -28.02 -27.03
CA LEU A 268 7.95 -27.39 -28.35
C LEU A 268 9.22 -26.70 -28.85
N ILE A 269 9.97 -26.01 -27.97
CA ILE A 269 11.29 -25.44 -28.28
C ILE A 269 12.22 -26.52 -28.82
N SER A 270 12.30 -27.65 -28.11
CA SER A 270 13.15 -28.78 -28.48
C SER A 270 12.71 -29.43 -29.80
N THR A 271 11.39 -29.65 -29.96
CA THR A 271 10.80 -30.27 -31.18
C THR A 271 11.06 -29.43 -32.42
N LYS A 272 11.08 -28.10 -32.27
CA LYS A 272 11.36 -27.15 -33.35
C LYS A 272 12.86 -26.87 -33.55
N ALA A 273 13.74 -27.57 -32.84
CA ALA A 273 15.18 -27.41 -32.89
C ALA A 273 15.65 -25.95 -32.62
N LEU A 274 14.92 -25.22 -31.78
CA LEU A 274 15.28 -23.87 -31.36
C LEU A 274 16.35 -23.95 -30.26
N ALA A 275 17.18 -22.91 -30.15
CA ALA A 275 18.11 -22.81 -29.04
C ALA A 275 17.33 -22.57 -27.74
N ARG A 276 17.46 -23.51 -26.80
CA ARG A 276 16.76 -23.45 -25.52
C ARG A 276 17.24 -22.25 -24.69
N PRO A 277 16.36 -21.31 -24.30
CA PRO A 277 16.74 -20.21 -23.41
C PRO A 277 17.19 -20.72 -22.04
N ALA A 278 18.28 -20.16 -21.50
CA ALA A 278 18.81 -20.57 -20.20
C ALA A 278 17.80 -20.38 -19.06
N ALA A 279 16.99 -19.32 -19.13
CA ALA A 279 15.96 -19.01 -18.14
C ALA A 279 14.82 -20.05 -18.08
N MET A 280 14.67 -20.90 -19.10
CA MET A 280 13.54 -21.83 -19.19
C MET A 280 13.61 -22.94 -18.13
N ALA A 281 14.80 -23.47 -17.83
CA ALA A 281 14.97 -24.48 -16.80
C ALA A 281 14.66 -23.90 -15.41
N THR A 282 15.20 -22.71 -15.10
CA THR A 282 14.95 -22.02 -13.84
C THR A 282 13.48 -21.63 -13.68
N LEU A 283 12.80 -21.20 -14.75
CA LEU A 283 11.36 -20.95 -14.72
C LEU A 283 10.56 -22.15 -14.21
N ILE A 284 10.88 -23.35 -14.71
CA ILE A 284 10.22 -24.60 -14.33
C ILE A 284 10.50 -24.92 -12.86
N GLU A 285 11.75 -24.77 -12.42
CA GLU A 285 12.16 -24.99 -11.02
C GLU A 285 11.45 -24.02 -10.07
N ASP A 286 11.39 -22.73 -10.39
CA ASP A 286 10.71 -21.70 -9.60
C ASP A 286 9.22 -22.01 -9.45
N LEU A 287 8.55 -22.42 -10.53
CA LEU A 287 7.13 -22.80 -10.50
C LEU A 287 6.88 -24.08 -9.70
N ALA A 288 7.76 -25.07 -9.81
CA ALA A 288 7.68 -26.30 -9.02
C ALA A 288 7.89 -26.03 -7.53
N HIS A 289 8.88 -25.22 -7.17
CA HIS A 289 9.11 -24.79 -5.79
C HIS A 289 7.92 -24.00 -5.23
N ALA A 290 7.36 -23.07 -6.01
CA ALA A 290 6.17 -22.32 -5.62
C ALA A 290 4.98 -23.24 -5.36
N GLN A 291 4.77 -24.24 -6.23
CA GLN A 291 3.70 -25.23 -6.08
C GLN A 291 3.87 -26.06 -4.80
N ASP A 292 5.09 -26.57 -4.57
CA ASP A 292 5.42 -27.40 -3.40
C ASP A 292 5.27 -26.62 -2.08
N LYS A 293 5.70 -25.36 -2.06
CA LYS A 293 5.54 -24.47 -0.91
C LYS A 293 4.06 -24.19 -0.65
N LEU A 294 3.30 -23.84 -1.69
CA LEU A 294 1.87 -23.54 -1.55
C LEU A 294 1.08 -24.75 -1.05
N ALA A 295 1.41 -25.97 -1.50
CA ALA A 295 0.74 -27.20 -1.06
C ALA A 295 0.91 -27.50 0.44
N ARG A 296 1.91 -26.89 1.10
CA ARG A 296 2.17 -27.05 2.53
C ARG A 296 1.45 -26.02 3.39
N ILE A 297 0.89 -24.97 2.78
CA ILE A 297 0.18 -23.91 3.49
C ILE A 297 -1.20 -24.45 3.89
N ASP A 298 -1.40 -24.65 5.20
CA ASP A 298 -2.69 -25.01 5.78
C ASP A 298 -3.28 -23.80 6.50
N LEU A 299 -4.42 -23.31 6.00
CA LEU A 299 -5.14 -22.21 6.65
C LEU A 299 -5.88 -22.68 7.92
N GLY A 300 -6.18 -23.98 8.06
CA GLY A 300 -6.92 -24.56 9.20
C GLY A 300 -8.12 -23.73 9.66
N PRO A 301 -8.53 -23.85 10.95
CA PRO A 301 -9.49 -22.93 11.56
C PRO A 301 -8.85 -21.59 11.99
N ARG A 302 -7.69 -21.22 11.43
CA ARG A 302 -6.86 -20.10 11.93
C ARG A 302 -7.24 -18.75 11.31
N LEU A 303 -8.19 -18.74 10.38
CA LEU A 303 -8.70 -17.51 9.79
C LEU A 303 -9.50 -16.72 10.82
N THR A 304 -9.20 -15.43 10.90
CA THR A 304 -9.93 -14.48 11.75
C THR A 304 -10.56 -13.39 10.90
N ILE A 305 -11.76 -12.95 11.31
CA ILE A 305 -12.41 -11.74 10.79
C ILE A 305 -12.32 -10.69 11.90
N GLY A 306 -11.62 -9.58 11.64
CA GLY A 306 -11.45 -8.51 12.64
C GLY A 306 -10.77 -9.00 13.93
N GLY A 307 -9.90 -10.00 13.85
CA GLY A 307 -9.18 -10.57 14.99
C GLY A 307 -9.98 -11.58 15.84
N LYS A 308 -11.20 -11.95 15.43
CA LYS A 308 -11.97 -13.04 16.05
C LYS A 308 -11.87 -14.30 15.19
N ALA A 309 -11.57 -15.45 15.81
CA ALA A 309 -11.52 -16.74 15.13
C ALA A 309 -12.87 -17.07 14.48
N LEU A 310 -12.82 -17.59 13.25
CA LEU A 310 -13.98 -18.19 12.60
C LEU A 310 -14.26 -19.54 13.28
N THR A 311 -15.13 -19.54 14.30
CA THR A 311 -15.71 -20.79 14.79
C THR A 311 -16.71 -21.26 13.73
N GLY A 312 -16.40 -22.40 13.08
CA GLY A 312 -17.35 -23.12 12.22
C GLY A 312 -18.58 -23.59 12.99
#